data_AF-A0AAV3X9D6-F1
#
_entry.id   AF-A0AAV3X9D6-F1
#
_cell.length_a   1.000
_cell.length_b   1.000
_cell.length_c   1.000
_cell.angle_alpha   90.00
_cell.angle_beta   90.00
_cell.angle_gamma   90.00
#
_symmetry.space_group_name_H-M   'P 1'
#
loop_
_entity.id
_entity.type
_entity.pdbx_description
1 polymer ?
#
loop_
_entity_poly.entity_id
_entity_poly.type
_entity_poly.pdbx_seq_one_letter_code
_entity_poly.pdbx_strand_id
1 'polypeptide(L)'
;MRSQAQSPTPSINWEEFNLTALPDPVQLDNIKAQLDLVLLALETLTGIGSDAILSAAAQLNLESAIKDRVTLWRLRSSSPLRGEGGRKKLDVEEARSLVLIICHLAKQHQELIRRAVALLEQMTEQNRAPHLAALLGDYLDAFSNKYVERMEEGENLSSDALAHLALKLMIDLLFYSSAGGHRRLWLALLGKSKK
;
A
#
# COMPACT_ATOMS: atom_id res chain seq x y z
N MET A 1 -2.14 -23.05 -40.60
CA MET A 1 -2.88 -22.98 -39.33
C MET A 1 -1.93 -22.42 -38.28
N ARG A 2 -2.12 -21.17 -37.84
CA ARG A 2 -1.25 -20.51 -36.85
C ARG A 2 -1.79 -20.83 -35.46
N SER A 3 -1.08 -21.67 -34.71
CA SER A 3 -1.37 -21.93 -33.30
C SER A 3 -1.15 -20.66 -32.48
N GLN A 4 -2.21 -20.14 -31.86
CA GLN A 4 -2.11 -19.07 -30.88
C GLN A 4 -1.55 -19.66 -29.59
N ALA A 5 -0.39 -19.17 -29.16
CA ALA A 5 0.13 -19.40 -27.82
C ALA A 5 -0.77 -18.65 -26.83
N GLN A 6 -1.48 -19.39 -25.98
CA GLN A 6 -2.19 -18.85 -24.83
C GLN A 6 -1.17 -18.30 -23.84
N SER A 7 -1.23 -16.99 -23.57
CA SER A 7 -0.49 -16.36 -22.48
C SER A 7 -0.94 -16.96 -21.15
N PRO A 8 -0.03 -17.31 -20.22
CA PRO A 8 -0.43 -17.86 -18.93
C PRO A 8 -1.08 -16.76 -18.09
N THR A 9 -2.34 -16.97 -17.73
CA THR A 9 -3.03 -16.21 -16.68
C THR A 9 -2.23 -16.38 -15.39
N PRO A 10 -1.92 -15.30 -14.62
CA PRO A 10 -1.25 -15.46 -13.34
C PRO A 10 -2.21 -16.13 -12.36
N SER A 11 -2.09 -17.45 -12.19
CA SER A 11 -2.75 -18.17 -11.11
C SER A 11 -2.11 -17.72 -9.80
N ILE A 12 -2.83 -16.90 -9.04
CA ILE A 12 -2.45 -16.47 -7.69
C ILE A 12 -2.36 -17.73 -6.84
N ASN A 13 -1.15 -18.18 -6.53
CA ASN A 13 -0.94 -19.34 -5.67
C ASN A 13 -1.11 -18.90 -4.20
N TRP A 14 -2.31 -19.10 -3.68
CA TRP A 14 -2.68 -18.79 -2.30
C TRP A 14 -1.84 -19.55 -1.26
N GLU A 15 -1.21 -20.67 -1.64
CA GLU A 15 -0.36 -21.47 -0.75
C GLU A 15 0.94 -20.74 -0.38
N GLU A 16 1.39 -19.76 -1.16
CA GLU A 16 2.54 -18.91 -0.80
C GLU A 16 2.26 -18.02 0.43
N PHE A 17 0.98 -17.80 0.77
CA PHE A 17 0.53 -17.04 1.93
C PHE A 17 0.28 -17.90 3.17
N ASN A 18 0.47 -19.23 3.09
CA ASN A 18 0.40 -20.14 4.24
C ASN A 18 1.67 -20.03 5.09
N LEU A 19 1.83 -18.88 5.74
CA LEU A 19 2.70 -18.77 6.91
C LEU A 19 1.90 -19.23 8.12
N THR A 20 2.52 -20.14 8.88
CA THR A 20 1.99 -21.10 9.85
C THR A 20 1.29 -20.52 11.10
N ALA A 21 0.83 -19.27 11.08
CA ALA A 21 0.12 -18.66 12.21
C ALA A 21 -0.94 -17.67 11.71
N LEU A 22 -2.20 -17.90 12.08
CA LEU A 22 -3.26 -16.91 11.98
C LEU A 22 -2.88 -15.68 12.84
N PRO A 23 -2.93 -14.45 12.30
CA PRO A 23 -2.64 -13.25 13.08
C PRO A 23 -3.65 -13.11 14.23
N ASP A 24 -3.17 -12.76 15.43
CA ASP A 24 -4.02 -12.36 16.55
C ASP A 24 -4.83 -11.10 16.17
N PRO A 25 -6.08 -10.89 16.62
CA PRO A 25 -6.84 -9.66 16.37
C PRO A 25 -6.06 -8.33 16.56
N VAL A 26 -5.18 -8.20 17.57
CA VAL A 26 -4.35 -6.99 17.73
C VAL A 26 -3.32 -6.86 16.61
N GLN A 27 -2.79 -8.00 16.15
CA GLN A 27 -1.85 -8.03 15.03
C GLN A 27 -2.53 -7.62 13.73
N LEU A 28 -3.78 -8.05 13.56
CA LEU A 28 -4.58 -7.71 12.39
C LEU A 28 -4.88 -6.21 12.30
N ASP A 29 -5.12 -5.57 13.43
CA ASP A 29 -5.31 -4.13 13.55
C ASP A 29 -4.04 -3.35 13.14
N ASN A 30 -2.86 -3.79 13.59
CA ASN A 30 -1.58 -3.22 13.15
C ASN A 30 -1.32 -3.44 11.65
N ILE A 31 -1.65 -4.62 11.13
CA ILE A 31 -1.54 -4.95 9.70
C ILE A 31 -2.42 -4.01 8.88
N LYS A 32 -3.65 -3.72 9.31
CA LYS A 32 -4.55 -2.77 8.64
C LYS A 32 -3.96 -1.37 8.57
N ALA A 33 -3.47 -0.86 9.69
CA ALA A 33 -2.85 0.46 9.74
C ALA A 33 -1.69 0.58 8.75
N GLN A 34 -0.83 -0.43 8.71
CA GLN A 34 0.30 -0.46 7.76
C GLN A 34 -0.16 -0.57 6.30
N LEU A 35 -1.17 -1.39 6.00
CA LEU A 35 -1.73 -1.51 4.65
C LEU A 35 -2.32 -0.19 4.16
N ASP A 36 -3.06 0.53 5.02
CA ASP A 36 -3.64 1.82 4.67
C ASP A 36 -2.54 2.86 4.40
N LEU A 37 -1.47 2.90 5.21
CA LEU A 37 -0.32 3.78 4.99
C LEU A 37 0.40 3.48 3.67
N VAL A 38 0.64 2.21 3.35
CA VAL A 38 1.28 1.82 2.08
C VAL A 38 0.39 2.20 0.89
N LEU A 39 -0.92 1.99 1.02
CA LEU A 39 -1.88 2.35 -0.02
C LEU A 39 -2.00 3.86 -0.19
N LEU A 40 -1.97 4.62 0.91
CA LEU A 40 -1.90 6.09 0.91
C LEU A 40 -0.65 6.60 0.18
N ALA A 41 0.52 6.01 0.48
CA ALA A 41 1.77 6.34 -0.21
C ALA A 41 1.66 6.07 -1.72
N LEU A 42 1.05 4.94 -2.11
CA LEU A 42 0.87 4.62 -3.52
C LEU A 42 -0.09 5.60 -4.21
N GLU A 43 -1.22 5.92 -3.59
CA GLU A 43 -2.21 6.87 -4.11
C GLU A 43 -1.64 8.27 -4.32
N THR A 44 -0.82 8.73 -3.39
CA THR A 44 -0.25 10.10 -3.40
C THR A 44 0.92 10.20 -4.37
N LEU A 45 1.72 9.14 -4.52
CA LEU A 45 2.80 9.10 -5.49
C LEU A 45 2.30 8.99 -6.94
N THR A 46 1.25 8.21 -7.17
CA THR A 46 0.77 7.88 -8.52
C THR A 46 -0.45 8.68 -8.97
N GLY A 47 -1.11 9.37 -8.03
CA GLY A 47 -2.36 10.07 -8.29
C GLY A 47 -3.56 9.15 -8.52
N ILE A 48 -3.43 7.84 -8.28
CA ILE A 48 -4.55 6.92 -8.49
C ILE A 48 -5.68 7.14 -7.48
N GLY A 49 -6.91 7.02 -7.97
CA GLY A 49 -8.11 7.05 -7.16
C GLY A 49 -8.63 5.65 -6.83
N SER A 50 -9.73 5.60 -6.09
CA SER A 50 -10.38 4.34 -5.70
C SER A 50 -10.83 3.48 -6.90
N ASP A 51 -11.05 4.07 -8.08
CA ASP A 51 -11.39 3.33 -9.31
C ASP A 51 -10.27 2.39 -9.76
N ALA A 52 -9.01 2.84 -9.69
CA ALA A 52 -7.86 2.01 -10.05
C ALA A 52 -7.76 0.79 -9.13
N ILE A 53 -8.07 0.98 -7.84
CA ILE A 53 -8.08 -0.08 -6.83
C ILE A 53 -9.19 -1.09 -7.09
N LEU A 54 -10.40 -0.63 -7.43
CA LEU A 54 -11.50 -1.52 -7.79
C LEU A 54 -11.22 -2.26 -9.10
N SER A 55 -10.63 -1.59 -10.08
CA SER A 55 -10.21 -2.22 -11.33
C SER A 55 -9.15 -3.30 -11.08
N ALA A 56 -8.18 -3.04 -10.21
CA ALA A 56 -7.19 -4.03 -9.79
C ALA A 56 -7.84 -5.22 -9.06
N ALA A 57 -8.82 -4.98 -8.19
CA ALA A 57 -9.57 -6.04 -7.53
C ALA A 57 -10.31 -6.93 -8.54
N ALA A 58 -10.96 -6.33 -9.54
CA ALA A 58 -11.63 -7.05 -10.63
C ALA A 58 -10.64 -7.87 -11.47
N GLN A 59 -9.51 -7.28 -11.87
CA GLN A 59 -8.46 -7.96 -12.65
C GLN A 59 -7.86 -9.18 -11.93
N LEU A 60 -7.82 -9.13 -10.59
CA LEU A 60 -7.28 -10.20 -9.76
C LEU A 60 -8.35 -11.22 -9.31
N ASN A 61 -9.61 -11.07 -9.75
CA ASN A 61 -10.76 -11.87 -9.30
C ASN A 61 -11.01 -11.80 -7.78
N LEU A 62 -10.76 -10.64 -7.16
CA LEU A 62 -10.90 -10.38 -5.72
C LEU A 62 -12.19 -9.63 -5.37
N GLU A 63 -13.16 -9.58 -6.29
CA GLU A 63 -14.44 -8.89 -6.10
C GLU A 63 -15.28 -9.46 -4.95
N SER A 64 -15.03 -10.72 -4.57
CA SER A 64 -15.63 -11.36 -3.40
C SER A 64 -15.19 -10.71 -2.08
N ALA A 65 -13.97 -10.18 -2.03
CA ALA A 65 -13.41 -9.48 -0.87
C ALA A 65 -13.60 -7.96 -0.96
N ILE A 66 -13.44 -7.36 -2.14
CA ILE A 66 -13.55 -5.91 -2.36
C ILE A 66 -14.50 -5.66 -3.54
N LYS A 67 -15.79 -5.55 -3.23
CA LYS A 67 -16.86 -5.42 -4.22
C LYS A 67 -17.09 -4.00 -4.71
N ASP A 68 -16.95 -3.02 -3.82
CA ASP A 68 -17.33 -1.62 -4.09
C ASP A 68 -16.51 -0.62 -3.27
N ARG A 69 -16.67 0.67 -3.61
CA ARG A 69 -16.01 1.78 -2.91
C ARG A 69 -16.37 1.84 -1.43
N VAL A 70 -17.59 1.45 -1.07
CA VAL A 70 -18.07 1.41 0.32
C VAL A 70 -17.34 0.32 1.10
N THR A 71 -17.16 -0.86 0.52
CA THR A 71 -16.35 -1.93 1.12
C THR A 71 -14.90 -1.49 1.27
N LEU A 72 -14.30 -0.91 0.22
CA LEU A 72 -12.93 -0.37 0.30
C LEU A 72 -12.80 0.70 1.39
N TRP A 73 -13.75 1.63 1.47
CA TRP A 73 -13.76 2.67 2.50
C TRP A 73 -13.95 2.08 3.89
N ARG A 74 -14.84 1.09 4.06
CA ARG A 74 -15.08 0.40 5.34
C ARG A 74 -13.85 -0.38 5.81
N LEU A 75 -13.14 -1.04 4.89
CA LEU A 75 -11.89 -1.74 5.20
C LEU A 75 -10.84 -0.73 5.70
N ARG A 76 -10.73 0.43 5.05
CA ARG A 76 -9.82 1.50 5.47
C ARG A 76 -10.27 2.23 6.74
N SER A 77 -11.57 2.41 6.97
CA SER A 77 -12.11 3.04 8.19
C SER A 77 -12.01 2.13 9.42
N SER A 78 -11.82 0.83 9.22
CA SER A 78 -11.55 -0.13 10.30
C SER A 78 -10.09 -0.16 10.77
N SER A 79 -9.23 0.70 10.20
CA SER A 79 -7.86 0.91 10.66
C SER A 79 -7.87 1.60 12.04
N PRO A 80 -7.09 1.14 13.03
CA PRO A 80 -7.00 1.74 14.37
C PRO A 80 -6.66 3.23 14.38
N LEU A 81 -6.05 3.70 13.28
CA LEU A 81 -5.71 5.11 13.05
C LEU A 81 -6.93 6.02 12.86
N ARG A 82 -8.14 5.46 12.76
CA ARG A 82 -9.42 6.18 12.67
C ARG A 82 -10.27 5.78 13.87
N GLY A 83 -10.53 6.73 14.78
CA GLY A 83 -11.21 6.49 16.05
C GLY A 83 -12.47 5.62 15.92
N GLU A 84 -12.55 4.58 16.77
CA GLU A 84 -13.62 3.63 17.15
C GLU A 84 -14.89 3.41 16.27
N GLY A 85 -14.86 3.74 14.98
CA GLY A 85 -16.04 3.84 14.13
C GLY A 85 -16.26 2.66 13.19
N GLY A 86 -16.61 1.48 13.72
CA GLY A 86 -17.28 0.43 12.92
C GLY A 86 -16.75 -0.98 13.10
N ARG A 87 -17.42 -1.73 13.98
CA ARG A 87 -17.12 -3.11 14.41
C ARG A 87 -17.28 -4.19 13.32
N LYS A 88 -16.57 -4.10 12.19
CA LYS A 88 -16.26 -5.29 11.39
C LYS A 88 -14.75 -5.47 11.36
N LYS A 89 -14.25 -6.48 12.09
CA LYS A 89 -12.85 -6.89 12.01
C LYS A 89 -12.59 -7.35 10.57
N LEU A 90 -11.66 -6.69 9.90
CA LEU A 90 -11.13 -7.11 8.60
C LEU A 90 -10.70 -8.57 8.72
N ASP A 91 -11.07 -9.43 7.77
CA ASP A 91 -10.63 -10.83 7.77
C ASP A 91 -9.23 -10.95 7.14
N VAL A 92 -8.50 -12.03 7.43
CA VAL A 92 -7.18 -12.32 6.86
C VAL A 92 -7.24 -12.34 5.33
N GLU A 93 -8.35 -12.84 4.77
CA GLU A 93 -8.60 -12.85 3.33
C GLU A 93 -8.73 -11.44 2.72
N GLU A 94 -9.38 -10.51 3.43
CA GLU A 94 -9.48 -9.11 3.02
C GLU A 94 -8.10 -8.43 3.07
N ALA A 95 -7.27 -8.74 4.09
CA ALA A 95 -5.91 -8.21 4.20
C ALA A 95 -5.01 -8.72 3.07
N ARG A 96 -5.07 -10.03 2.78
CA ARG A 96 -4.33 -10.65 1.66
C ARG A 96 -4.74 -10.06 0.31
N SER A 97 -6.04 -9.82 0.13
CA SER A 97 -6.56 -9.19 -1.08
C SER A 97 -5.99 -7.78 -1.27
N LEU A 98 -5.94 -6.98 -0.21
CA LEU A 98 -5.32 -5.64 -0.25
C LEU A 98 -3.82 -5.70 -0.57
N VAL A 99 -3.07 -6.65 -0.01
CA VAL A 99 -1.66 -6.87 -0.35
C VAL A 99 -1.47 -7.12 -1.84
N LEU A 100 -2.28 -8.01 -2.41
CA LEU A 100 -2.22 -8.33 -3.83
C LEU A 100 -2.52 -7.13 -4.71
N ILE A 101 -3.56 -6.35 -4.36
CA ILE A 101 -3.93 -5.14 -5.08
C ILE A 101 -2.83 -4.08 -5.02
N ILE A 102 -2.26 -3.82 -3.83
CA ILE A 102 -1.15 -2.88 -3.65
C ILE A 102 0.03 -3.30 -4.53
N CYS A 103 0.42 -4.57 -4.49
CA CYS A 103 1.53 -5.07 -5.31
C CYS A 103 1.25 -5.01 -6.80
N HIS A 104 0.00 -5.26 -7.23
CA HIS A 104 -0.40 -5.15 -8.63
C HIS A 104 -0.33 -3.71 -9.14
N LEU A 105 -0.87 -2.77 -8.38
CA LEU A 105 -0.82 -1.34 -8.71
C LEU A 105 0.62 -0.80 -8.65
N ALA A 106 1.41 -1.21 -7.66
CA ALA A 106 2.82 -0.84 -7.56
C ALA A 106 3.63 -1.37 -8.76
N LYS A 107 3.29 -2.56 -9.28
CA LYS A 107 3.87 -3.09 -10.53
C LYS A 107 3.48 -2.24 -11.74
N GLN A 108 2.21 -1.85 -11.86
CA GLN A 108 1.74 -0.98 -12.95
C GLN A 108 2.44 0.39 -12.95
N HIS A 109 2.76 0.93 -11.78
CA HIS A 109 3.44 2.21 -11.61
C HIS A 109 4.94 2.07 -11.26
N GLN A 110 5.55 0.92 -11.58
CA GLN A 110 6.92 0.62 -11.16
C GLN A 110 7.95 1.62 -11.71
N GLU A 111 7.79 2.10 -12.94
CA GLU A 111 8.69 3.08 -13.54
C GLU A 111 8.68 4.40 -12.76
N LEU A 112 7.49 4.87 -12.36
CA LEU A 112 7.34 6.09 -11.57
C LEU A 112 7.97 5.93 -10.18
N ILE A 113 7.72 4.78 -9.52
CA ILE A 113 8.31 4.47 -8.21
C ILE A 113 9.85 4.46 -8.30
N ARG A 114 10.42 3.80 -9.33
CA ARG A 114 11.87 3.78 -9.56
C ARG A 114 12.44 5.18 -9.80
N ARG A 115 11.75 5.98 -10.61
CA ARG A 115 12.15 7.37 -10.89
C ARG A 115 12.15 8.23 -9.62
N ALA A 116 11.13 8.08 -8.78
CA ALA A 116 11.03 8.82 -7.52
C ALA A 116 12.15 8.43 -6.54
N VAL A 117 12.46 7.14 -6.42
CA VAL A 117 13.57 6.67 -5.58
C VAL A 117 14.93 7.13 -6.12
N ALA A 118 15.17 7.01 -7.42
CA ALA A 118 16.43 7.50 -8.03
C ALA A 118 16.60 9.01 -7.84
N LEU A 119 15.50 9.77 -7.90
CA LEU A 119 15.53 11.21 -7.64
C LEU A 119 15.84 11.52 -6.17
N LEU A 120 15.31 10.72 -5.23
CA LEU A 120 15.64 10.84 -3.81
C LEU A 120 17.12 10.56 -3.55
N GLU A 121 17.67 9.51 -4.15
CA GLU A 121 19.10 9.17 -4.10
C GLU A 121 19.94 10.35 -4.63
N GLN A 122 19.60 10.88 -5.81
CA GLN A 122 20.28 12.03 -6.40
C GLN A 122 20.24 13.29 -5.50
N MET A 123 19.10 13.61 -4.89
CA MET A 123 18.99 14.75 -3.98
C MET A 123 19.85 14.55 -2.72
N THR A 124 19.88 13.33 -2.21
CA THR A 124 20.69 12.96 -1.04
C THR A 124 22.19 13.07 -1.34
N GLU A 125 22.64 12.57 -2.50
CA GLU A 125 24.03 12.70 -2.96
C GLU A 125 24.46 14.16 -3.11
N GLN A 126 23.55 15.04 -3.54
CA GLN A 126 23.79 16.47 -3.67
C GLN A 126 23.64 17.24 -2.36
N ASN A 127 23.32 16.56 -1.26
CA ASN A 127 23.02 17.15 0.05
C ASN A 127 21.90 18.21 -0.03
N ARG A 128 20.91 17.96 -0.90
CA ARG A 128 19.74 18.81 -1.12
C ARG A 128 18.51 18.18 -0.47
N ALA A 129 17.62 19.05 0.02
CA ALA A 129 16.39 18.58 0.61
C ALA A 129 15.45 17.97 -0.45
N PRO A 130 14.82 16.81 -0.20
CA PRO A 130 13.97 16.11 -1.17
C PRO A 130 12.82 16.96 -1.73
N HIS A 131 12.20 17.81 -0.91
CA HIS A 131 11.08 18.66 -1.30
C HIS A 131 11.42 19.70 -2.38
N LEU A 132 12.71 19.98 -2.62
CA LEU A 132 13.14 20.89 -3.69
C LEU A 132 12.96 20.30 -5.09
N ALA A 133 12.88 18.97 -5.19
CA ALA A 133 12.58 18.30 -6.44
C ALA A 133 11.05 18.20 -6.60
N ALA A 134 10.49 18.79 -7.66
CA ALA A 134 9.04 18.89 -7.85
C ALA A 134 8.27 17.58 -7.61
N LEU A 135 8.72 16.47 -8.20
CA LEU A 135 8.09 15.15 -8.01
C LEU A 135 8.04 14.70 -6.53
N LEU A 136 9.12 14.94 -5.78
CA LEU A 136 9.20 14.55 -4.37
C LEU A 136 8.46 15.54 -3.47
N GLY A 137 8.53 16.84 -3.77
CA GLY A 137 7.75 17.87 -3.08
C GLY A 137 6.24 17.62 -3.21
N ASP A 138 5.76 17.46 -4.44
CA ASP A 138 4.34 17.19 -4.74
C ASP A 138 3.87 15.90 -4.02
N TYR A 139 4.70 14.86 -4.02
CA TYR A 139 4.41 13.62 -3.30
C TYR A 139 4.31 13.83 -1.78
N LEU A 140 5.29 14.52 -1.18
CA LEU A 140 5.33 14.77 0.26
C LEU A 140 4.16 15.64 0.72
N ASP A 141 3.80 16.66 -0.05
CA ASP A 141 2.67 17.54 0.23
C ASP A 141 1.34 16.78 0.11
N ALA A 142 1.16 16.02 -0.98
CA ALA A 142 -0.04 15.19 -1.17
C ALA A 142 -0.19 14.12 -0.09
N PHE A 143 0.92 13.50 0.33
CA PHE A 143 0.93 12.53 1.42
C PHE A 143 0.55 13.16 2.75
N SER A 144 1.17 14.29 3.10
CA SER A 144 0.93 14.98 4.37
C SER A 144 -0.53 15.46 4.46
N ASN A 145 -1.05 16.07 3.39
CA ASN A 145 -2.44 16.54 3.35
C ASN A 145 -3.42 15.38 3.53
N LYS A 146 -3.27 14.29 2.76
CA LYS A 146 -4.16 13.14 2.90
C LYS A 146 -3.99 12.38 4.22
N TYR A 147 -2.80 12.41 4.84
CA TYR A 147 -2.58 11.83 6.16
C TYR A 147 -3.36 12.61 7.22
N VAL A 148 -3.22 13.94 7.24
CA VAL A 148 -3.91 14.83 8.18
C VAL A 148 -5.43 14.78 7.99
N GLU A 149 -5.93 14.75 6.76
CA GLU A 149 -7.36 14.55 6.48
C GLU A 149 -7.90 13.20 7.02
N ARG A 150 -7.01 12.22 7.22
CA ARG A 150 -7.38 10.86 7.61
C ARG A 150 -7.24 10.56 9.08
N MET A 151 -6.30 11.18 9.78
CA MET A 151 -6.09 11.01 11.22
C MET A 151 -7.01 11.96 11.99
N GLU A 152 -7.64 11.48 13.07
CA GLU A 152 -8.31 12.37 14.01
C GLU A 152 -7.28 13.25 14.76
N GLU A 153 -7.70 14.42 15.24
CA GLU A 153 -6.88 15.55 15.75
C GLU A 153 -5.83 15.22 16.84
N GLY A 154 -5.74 13.98 17.33
CA GLY A 154 -4.92 13.56 18.48
C GLY A 154 -3.48 13.12 18.20
N GLU A 155 -3.13 12.65 17.00
CA GLU A 155 -1.78 12.12 16.68
C GLU A 155 -1.17 12.77 15.43
N ASN A 156 -1.16 14.10 15.39
CA ASN A 156 -0.46 14.83 14.33
C ASN A 156 1.05 14.66 14.49
N LEU A 157 1.63 13.76 13.70
CA LEU A 157 3.07 13.64 13.51
C LEU A 157 3.64 14.99 13.04
N SER A 158 4.88 15.29 13.43
CA SER A 158 5.56 16.48 12.89
C SER A 158 5.72 16.38 11.37
N SER A 159 5.78 17.52 10.69
CA SER A 159 6.01 17.58 9.23
C SER A 159 7.23 16.75 8.82
N ASP A 160 8.32 16.84 9.59
CA ASP A 160 9.52 16.04 9.36
C ASP A 160 9.24 14.53 9.52
N ALA A 161 8.53 14.11 10.58
CA ALA A 161 8.21 12.70 10.78
C ALA A 161 7.31 12.15 9.65
N LEU A 162 6.38 12.94 9.15
CA LEU A 162 5.55 12.59 8.00
C LEU A 162 6.36 12.46 6.72
N ALA A 163 7.28 13.41 6.47
CA ALA A 163 8.17 13.35 5.32
C ALA A 163 9.04 12.08 5.37
N HIS A 164 9.64 11.77 6.53
CA HIS A 164 10.42 10.55 6.69
C HIS A 164 9.57 9.28 6.50
N LEU A 165 8.34 9.26 7.02
CA LEU A 165 7.43 8.13 6.85
C LEU A 165 7.05 7.95 5.37
N ALA A 166 6.69 9.02 4.67
CA ALA A 166 6.35 9.01 3.25
C ALA A 166 7.53 8.48 2.41
N LEU A 167 8.73 9.04 2.60
CA LEU A 167 9.92 8.61 1.87
C LEU A 167 10.26 7.13 2.14
N LYS A 168 10.12 6.67 3.39
CA LYS A 168 10.28 5.26 3.74
C LYS A 168 9.26 4.37 3.01
N LEU A 169 7.98 4.75 3.01
CA LEU A 169 6.93 3.99 2.32
C LEU A 169 7.13 3.97 0.81
N MET A 170 7.60 5.07 0.22
CA MET A 170 7.98 5.14 -1.20
C MET A 170 9.12 4.16 -1.53
N ILE A 171 10.14 4.06 -0.67
CA ILE A 171 11.20 3.06 -0.82
C ILE A 171 10.63 1.64 -0.64
N ASP A 172 9.76 1.41 0.34
CA ASP A 172 9.10 0.11 0.55
C ASP A 172 8.31 -0.32 -0.70
N LEU A 173 7.59 0.62 -1.36
CA LEU A 173 6.85 0.38 -2.61
C LEU A 173 7.76 -0.10 -3.75
N LEU A 174 9.03 0.33 -3.80
CA LEU A 174 9.99 -0.19 -4.78
C LEU A 174 10.15 -1.70 -4.64
N PHE A 175 10.27 -2.21 -3.41
CA PHE A 175 10.37 -3.64 -3.16
C PHE A 175 9.06 -4.38 -3.43
N TYR A 176 7.91 -3.76 -3.12
CA TYR A 176 6.59 -4.35 -3.38
C TYR A 176 6.21 -4.40 -4.87
N SER A 177 6.81 -3.53 -5.70
CA SER A 177 6.68 -3.56 -7.16
C SER A 177 7.48 -4.70 -7.83
N SER A 178 8.35 -5.39 -7.09
CA SER A 178 9.22 -6.43 -7.65
C SER A 178 8.55 -7.81 -7.73
N ALA A 179 9.18 -8.76 -8.44
CA ALA A 179 8.76 -10.16 -8.41
C ALA A 179 8.82 -10.70 -6.96
N GLY A 180 7.71 -11.28 -6.49
CA GLY A 180 7.57 -11.71 -5.09
C GLY A 180 7.29 -10.59 -4.08
N GLY A 181 6.95 -9.37 -4.55
CA GLY A 181 6.65 -8.23 -3.69
C GLY A 181 5.50 -8.49 -2.69
N HIS A 182 4.51 -9.31 -3.08
CA HIS A 182 3.39 -9.71 -2.22
C HIS A 182 3.87 -10.48 -0.97
N ARG A 183 4.81 -11.41 -1.13
CA ARG A 183 5.41 -12.16 -0.02
C ARG A 183 6.24 -11.26 0.89
N ARG A 184 6.99 -10.30 0.33
CA ARG A 184 7.78 -9.34 1.11
C ARG A 184 6.87 -8.42 1.93
N LEU A 185 5.82 -7.89 1.32
CA LEU A 185 4.83 -7.06 2.00
C LEU A 185 4.16 -7.84 3.13
N TRP A 186 3.68 -9.05 2.85
CA TRP A 186 3.05 -9.90 3.88
C TRP A 186 3.98 -10.22 5.05
N LEU A 187 5.26 -10.56 4.78
CA LEU A 187 6.25 -10.77 5.84
C LEU A 187 6.59 -9.50 6.62
N ALA A 188 6.69 -8.35 5.95
CA ALA A 188 6.94 -7.07 6.61
C ALA A 188 5.79 -6.68 7.55
N LEU A 189 4.54 -6.96 7.14
CA LEU A 189 3.34 -6.75 7.95
C LEU A 189 3.36 -7.63 9.21
N LEU A 190 3.67 -8.93 9.07
CA LEU A 190 3.79 -9.86 10.21
C LEU A 190 4.97 -9.51 11.14
N GLY A 191 6.10 -9.06 10.58
CA GLY A 191 7.29 -8.68 11.36
C GLY A 191 7.10 -7.41 12.18
N LYS A 192 6.42 -6.39 11.62
CA LYS A 192 6.09 -5.14 12.33
C LYS A 192 5.04 -5.34 13.41
N SER A 193 4.21 -6.36 13.27
CA SER A 193 3.14 -6.66 14.22
C SER A 193 3.59 -7.36 15.50
N LYS A 194 4.86 -7.82 15.58
CA LYS A 194 5.44 -8.43 16.79
C LYS A 194 6.10 -7.43 17.74
N LYS A 195 6.17 -6.15 17.37
CA LYS A 195 6.82 -5.10 18.14
C LYS A 195 5.83 -4.23 18.86
#